data_AF-A0AAV9IKG2-F1
#
_entry.id   AF-A0AAV9IKG2-F1
#
_cell.length_a   1.000
_cell.length_b   1.000
_cell.length_c   1.000
_cell.angle_alpha   90.00
_cell.angle_beta   90.00
_cell.angle_gamma   90.00
#
_symmetry.space_group_name_H-M   'P 1'
#
loop_
_entity.id
_entity.type
_entity.pdbx_description
1 polymer ?
#
loop_
_entity_poly.entity_id
_entity_poly.type
_entity_poly.pdbx_seq_one_letter_code
_entity_poly.pdbx_strand_id
1 'polypeptide(L)'
;MDRLPLLDHHHSSDHSWLLGKQFSKPDCLKPKHPVEEIQTKSFEQELHTRHKLVALALGSQIPLRMEIERRILGQFHKHPGFQTAQPGLDTLLGRDEEITFEDFLSPPEDREEDIEMDSLALFERKLGIMKEN
;
A
#
# COMPACT_ATOMS: atom_id res chain seq x y z
N MET A 1 -20.88 45.43 62.23
CA MET A 1 -21.85 44.85 61.26
C MET A 1 -21.09 44.70 59.97
N ASP A 2 -20.40 43.57 59.88
CA ASP A 2 -19.42 43.24 58.84
C ASP A 2 -20.14 42.64 57.63
N ARG A 3 -19.78 43.11 56.43
CA ARG A 3 -19.88 42.33 55.20
C ARG A 3 -18.78 42.79 54.24
N LEU A 4 -17.70 42.02 54.19
CA LEU A 4 -16.69 42.11 53.12
C LEU A 4 -17.33 41.65 51.80
N PRO A 5 -17.12 42.36 50.68
CA PRO A 5 -17.60 41.92 49.39
C PRO A 5 -16.77 40.73 48.86
N LEU A 6 -17.52 39.77 48.34
CA LEU A 6 -17.12 38.53 47.70
C LEU A 6 -16.15 38.81 46.54
N LEU A 7 -15.00 38.12 46.49
CA LEU A 7 -14.13 38.13 45.32
C LEU A 7 -14.80 37.31 44.21
N ASP A 8 -15.24 37.99 43.15
CA ASP A 8 -15.72 37.33 41.93
C ASP A 8 -14.52 36.75 41.17
N HIS A 9 -14.37 35.43 41.20
CA HIS A 9 -13.49 34.71 40.30
C HIS A 9 -14.08 34.75 38.88
N HIS A 10 -13.66 35.73 38.07
CA HIS A 10 -13.81 35.67 36.61
C HIS A 10 -12.97 34.50 36.09
N HIS A 11 -13.60 33.32 35.96
CA HIS A 11 -13.06 32.22 35.18
C HIS A 11 -13.31 32.57 33.70
N SER A 12 -12.36 33.28 33.08
CA SER A 12 -12.29 33.35 31.63
C SER A 12 -12.01 31.94 31.15
N SER A 13 -13.05 31.22 30.74
CA SER A 13 -12.91 29.94 30.08
C SER A 13 -12.33 30.17 28.69
N ASP A 14 -11.01 30.30 28.63
CA ASP A 14 -10.24 30.30 27.40
C ASP A 14 -10.30 28.88 26.81
N HIS A 15 -11.40 28.55 26.13
CA HIS A 15 -11.58 27.31 25.40
C HIS A 15 -10.77 27.31 24.10
N SER A 16 -9.46 27.57 24.19
CA SER A 16 -8.53 27.48 23.05
C SER A 16 -8.29 26.03 22.62
N TRP A 17 -8.71 25.04 23.42
CA TRP A 17 -8.61 23.62 23.12
C TRP A 17 -9.65 23.10 22.12
N LEU A 18 -10.71 23.87 21.81
CA LEU A 18 -11.72 23.50 20.80
C LEU A 18 -11.21 23.67 19.36
N LEU A 19 -10.11 24.37 19.14
CA LEU A 19 -9.40 24.32 17.86
C LEU A 19 -8.50 23.09 17.86
N GLY A 20 -9.09 21.96 17.48
CA GLY A 20 -8.34 20.77 17.10
C GLY A 20 -7.26 21.17 16.10
N LYS A 21 -5.99 21.13 16.54
CA LYS A 21 -4.86 21.24 15.63
C LYS A 21 -4.98 20.08 14.67
N GLN A 22 -5.38 20.39 13.44
CA GLN A 22 -5.43 19.44 12.35
C GLN A 22 -3.98 19.04 12.07
N PHE A 23 -3.52 17.95 12.68
CA PHE A 23 -2.21 17.36 12.41
C PHE A 23 -2.30 16.54 11.13
N SER A 24 -2.47 17.19 9.98
CA SER A 24 -2.06 16.59 8.71
C SER A 24 -0.69 17.16 8.35
N LYS A 25 0.36 16.58 8.94
CA LYS A 25 1.71 16.82 8.41
C LYS A 25 1.78 16.10 7.06
N PRO A 26 2.19 16.76 5.97
CA PRO A 26 2.42 16.06 4.72
C PRO A 26 3.63 15.14 4.93
N ASP A 27 3.44 13.84 4.72
CA ASP A 27 4.49 12.82 4.90
C ASP A 27 5.71 13.03 3.99
N CYS A 28 5.61 13.95 3.02
CA CYS A 28 6.66 14.29 2.07
C CYS A 28 7.86 15.10 2.64
N LEU A 29 7.82 15.56 3.90
CA LEU A 29 8.86 16.45 4.45
C LEU A 29 9.77 15.83 5.53
N LYS A 30 9.58 14.55 5.91
CA LYS A 30 10.47 13.89 6.89
C LYS A 30 11.62 13.18 6.16
N PRO A 31 12.86 13.23 6.66
CA PRO A 31 13.91 12.35 6.17
C PRO A 31 13.44 10.91 6.37
N LYS A 32 13.37 10.13 5.27
CA LYS A 32 13.03 8.70 5.33
C LYS A 32 14.02 7.99 6.24
N HIS A 33 13.51 7.02 6.99
CA HIS A 33 14.39 6.24 7.85
C HIS A 33 15.36 5.43 6.98
N PRO A 34 16.66 5.32 7.32
CA PRO A 34 17.61 4.60 6.47
C PRO A 34 17.19 3.15 6.19
N VAL A 35 16.54 2.51 7.15
CA VAL A 35 16.00 1.15 6.95
C VAL A 35 14.84 1.13 5.97
N GLU A 36 13.98 2.15 5.97
CA GLU A 36 12.87 2.26 5.01
C GLU A 36 13.43 2.38 3.58
N GLU A 37 14.49 3.16 3.39
CA GLU A 37 15.15 3.26 2.09
C GLU A 37 15.74 1.91 1.63
N ILE A 38 16.38 1.16 2.55
CA ILE A 38 16.90 -0.17 2.25
C ILE A 38 15.76 -1.13 1.88
N GLN A 39 14.66 -1.12 2.63
CA GLN A 39 13.50 -1.98 2.38
C GLN A 39 12.84 -1.68 1.03
N THR A 40 12.70 -0.41 0.66
CA THR A 40 12.11 -0.05 -0.64
C THR A 40 12.97 -0.48 -1.84
N LYS A 41 14.29 -0.55 -1.67
CA LYS A 41 15.23 -0.87 -2.76
C LYS A 41 15.69 -2.33 -2.78
N SER A 42 15.49 -3.09 -1.70
CA SER A 42 16.06 -4.44 -1.54
C SER A 42 15.65 -5.37 -2.68
N PHE A 43 14.36 -5.38 -3.02
CA PHE A 43 13.81 -6.24 -4.05
C PHE A 43 14.37 -5.94 -5.44
N GLU A 44 14.44 -4.66 -5.82
CA GLU A 44 14.99 -4.27 -7.13
C GLU A 44 16.48 -4.61 -7.23
N GLN A 45 17.23 -4.44 -6.14
CA GLN A 45 18.65 -4.78 -6.07
C GLN A 45 18.87 -6.28 -6.17
N GLU A 46 18.03 -7.08 -5.51
CA GLU A 46 18.07 -8.53 -5.58
C GLU A 46 17.79 -9.02 -7.00
N LEU A 47 16.71 -8.53 -7.64
CA LEU A 47 16.38 -8.89 -9.01
C LEU A 47 17.51 -8.53 -9.99
N HIS A 48 18.09 -7.35 -9.84
CA HIS A 48 19.20 -6.91 -10.67
C HIS A 48 20.45 -7.79 -10.49
N THR A 49 20.75 -8.18 -9.24
CA THR A 49 21.85 -9.09 -8.92
C THR A 49 21.59 -10.48 -9.52
N ARG A 50 20.37 -10.99 -9.40
CA ARG A 50 19.93 -12.26 -10.00
C ARG A 50 20.08 -12.25 -11.52
N HIS A 51 19.63 -11.19 -12.19
CA HIS A 51 19.78 -11.04 -13.64
C HIS A 51 21.25 -11.07 -14.08
N LYS A 52 22.14 -10.40 -13.34
CA LYS A 52 23.58 -10.44 -13.61
C LYS A 52 24.14 -11.86 -13.46
N LEU A 53 23.79 -12.57 -12.39
CA LEU A 53 24.24 -13.94 -12.16
C LEU A 53 23.79 -14.88 -13.28
N VAL A 54 22.51 -14.79 -13.66
CA VAL A 54 21.95 -15.60 -14.75
C VAL A 54 22.62 -15.26 -16.09
N ALA A 55 22.90 -13.98 -16.36
CA ALA A 55 23.61 -13.57 -17.56
C ALA A 55 25.04 -14.16 -17.63
N LEU A 56 25.73 -14.23 -16.48
CA LEU A 56 27.05 -14.83 -16.38
C LEU A 56 27.02 -16.36 -16.55
N ALA A 57 26.00 -17.02 -16.01
CA ALA A 57 25.90 -18.48 -16.02
C ALA A 57 25.37 -19.05 -17.35
N LEU A 58 24.32 -18.44 -17.91
CA LEU A 58 23.55 -18.97 -19.04
C LEU A 58 23.68 -18.13 -20.31
N GLY A 59 24.24 -16.92 -20.22
CA GLY A 59 24.45 -16.01 -21.34
C GLY A 59 23.61 -14.73 -21.29
N SER A 60 24.04 -13.73 -22.05
CA SER A 60 23.50 -12.35 -21.98
C SER A 60 22.05 -12.21 -22.46
N GLN A 61 21.53 -13.15 -23.25
CA GLN A 61 20.16 -13.13 -23.77
C GLN A 61 19.07 -13.54 -22.76
N ILE A 62 19.45 -14.28 -21.71
CA ILE A 62 18.50 -14.81 -20.73
C ILE A 62 17.81 -13.71 -19.90
N PRO A 63 18.49 -12.67 -19.37
CA PRO A 63 17.80 -11.57 -18.68
C PRO A 63 16.75 -10.86 -19.53
N LEU A 64 17.01 -10.68 -20.83
CA LEU A 64 16.03 -10.09 -21.74
C LEU A 64 14.75 -10.96 -21.82
N ARG A 65 14.91 -12.29 -21.90
CA ARG A 65 13.77 -13.20 -21.91
C ARG A 65 12.98 -13.13 -20.60
N MET A 66 13.66 -13.12 -19.46
CA MET A 66 13.01 -12.98 -18.15
C MET A 66 12.25 -11.66 -18.03
N GLU A 67 12.79 -10.57 -18.59
CA GLU A 67 12.08 -9.29 -18.63
C GLU A 67 10.83 -9.33 -19.50
N ILE A 68 10.86 -10.02 -20.64
CA ILE A 68 9.69 -10.22 -21.49
C ILE A 68 8.62 -11.03 -20.75
N GLU A 69 8.98 -12.16 -20.15
CA GLU A 69 8.07 -13.01 -19.37
C GLU A 69 7.43 -12.22 -18.22
N ARG A 70 8.23 -11.45 -17.48
CA ARG A 70 7.76 -10.54 -16.43
C ARG A 70 6.76 -9.50 -16.96
N ARG A 71 7.02 -8.90 -18.13
CA ARG A 71 6.10 -7.92 -18.73
C ARG A 71 4.79 -8.55 -19.17
N ILE A 72 4.82 -9.78 -19.71
CA ILE A 72 3.62 -10.51 -20.11
C ILE A 72 2.77 -10.83 -18.88
N LEU A 73 3.39 -11.36 -17.82
CA LEU A 73 2.69 -11.70 -16.58
C LEU A 73 2.21 -10.45 -15.82
N GLY A 74 2.91 -9.34 -15.98
CA GLY A 74 2.51 -8.04 -15.44
C GLY A 74 1.27 -7.41 -16.11
N GLN A 75 0.79 -7.93 -17.23
CA GLN A 75 -0.42 -7.42 -17.89
C GLN A 75 -1.72 -8.01 -17.32
N PHE A 76 -1.64 -9.11 -16.57
CA PHE A 76 -2.83 -9.68 -15.93
C PHE A 76 -3.27 -8.76 -14.80
N HIS A 77 -4.53 -8.34 -14.81
CA HIS A 77 -5.08 -7.44 -13.80
C HIS A 77 -5.82 -8.25 -12.74
N LYS A 78 -5.74 -7.80 -11.49
CA LYS A 78 -6.52 -8.35 -10.36
C LYS A 78 -8.00 -8.44 -10.74
N HIS A 79 -8.56 -9.64 -10.66
CA HIS A 79 -10.01 -9.84 -10.71
C HIS A 79 -10.61 -9.41 -9.36
N PRO A 80 -11.77 -8.74 -9.35
CA PRO A 80 -12.44 -8.41 -8.09
C PRO A 80 -12.80 -9.70 -7.34
N GLY A 81 -12.39 -9.78 -6.06
CA GLY A 81 -12.57 -10.96 -5.21
C GLY A 81 -11.38 -11.92 -5.13
N PHE A 82 -10.28 -11.67 -5.86
CA PHE A 82 -9.04 -12.43 -5.67
C PHE A 82 -8.10 -11.69 -4.72
N GLN A 83 -7.50 -12.40 -3.75
CA GLN A 83 -6.58 -11.81 -2.78
C GLN A 83 -5.27 -11.37 -3.45
N THR A 84 -4.75 -12.17 -4.39
CA THR A 84 -3.49 -11.86 -5.10
C THR A 84 -3.74 -11.18 -6.44
N ALA A 85 -2.96 -10.14 -6.75
CA ALA A 85 -3.13 -9.37 -7.96
C ALA A 85 -2.63 -10.10 -9.22
N GLN A 86 -1.52 -10.85 -9.13
CA GLN A 86 -0.81 -11.42 -10.28
C GLN A 86 -0.08 -12.73 -9.93
N PRO A 87 -0.80 -13.84 -9.64
CA PRO A 87 -0.18 -15.07 -9.11
C PRO A 87 0.94 -15.62 -9.99
N GLY A 88 0.82 -15.55 -11.32
CA GLY A 88 1.90 -15.98 -12.22
C GLY A 88 3.15 -15.11 -12.14
N LEU A 89 2.97 -13.78 -11.98
CA LEU A 89 4.10 -12.87 -11.79
C LEU A 89 4.77 -13.11 -10.45
N ASP A 90 3.98 -13.34 -9.40
CA ASP A 90 4.46 -13.60 -8.06
C ASP A 90 5.30 -14.89 -8.01
N THR A 91 4.84 -15.97 -8.65
CA THR A 91 5.62 -17.19 -8.81
C THR A 91 6.90 -16.98 -9.64
N LEU A 92 6.87 -16.18 -10.71
CA LEU A 92 8.09 -15.89 -11.49
C LEU A 92 9.13 -15.12 -10.67
N LEU A 93 8.67 -14.27 -9.75
CA LEU A 93 9.49 -13.48 -8.86
C LEU A 93 9.86 -14.20 -7.55
N GLY A 94 9.23 -15.35 -7.26
CA GLY A 94 9.41 -16.10 -6.01
C GLY A 94 8.77 -15.44 -4.79
N ARG A 95 7.79 -14.55 -5.00
CA ARG A 95 7.09 -13.83 -3.91
C ARG A 95 6.00 -14.66 -3.24
N ASP A 96 5.56 -15.73 -3.89
CA ASP A 96 4.54 -16.65 -3.36
C ASP A 96 5.03 -17.49 -2.18
N GLU A 97 6.34 -17.59 -1.98
CA GLU A 97 6.96 -18.31 -0.86
C GLU A 97 7.18 -17.42 0.37
N GLU A 98 7.07 -16.10 0.22
CA GLU A 98 7.40 -15.12 1.27
C GLU A 98 6.15 -14.38 1.76
N ILE A 99 6.02 -14.21 3.07
CA ILE A 99 4.93 -13.44 3.68
C ILE A 99 5.43 -12.02 3.93
N THR A 100 4.76 -11.04 3.31
CA THR A 100 5.08 -9.63 3.47
C THR A 100 4.27 -8.99 4.60
N PHE A 101 4.64 -7.76 4.98
CA PHE A 101 3.90 -7.02 6.01
C PHE A 101 2.48 -6.66 5.56
N GLU A 102 2.27 -6.50 4.26
CA GLU A 102 1.01 -6.11 3.62
C GLU A 102 -0.01 -7.23 3.79
N ASP A 103 0.43 -8.48 3.60
CA ASP A 103 -0.38 -9.68 3.79
C ASP A 103 -0.93 -9.79 5.22
N PHE A 104 -0.13 -9.38 6.21
CA PHE A 104 -0.52 -9.41 7.62
C PHE A 104 -1.49 -8.30 8.02
N LEU A 105 -1.38 -7.13 7.40
CA LEU A 105 -2.15 -5.95 7.75
C LEU A 105 -3.44 -5.81 6.95
N SER A 106 -3.61 -6.60 5.88
CA SER A 106 -4.79 -6.64 5.01
C SER A 106 -5.28 -5.22 4.70
N PRO A 107 -4.58 -4.49 3.79
CA PRO A 107 -4.98 -3.14 3.42
C PRO A 107 -6.44 -3.13 2.98
N PRO A 108 -7.16 -2.00 3.11
CA PRO A 108 -8.59 -1.95 2.88
C PRO A 108 -9.01 -2.48 1.50
N GLU A 109 -8.15 -2.39 0.49
CA GLU A 109 -8.37 -2.90 -0.87
C GLU A 109 -8.36 -4.45 -0.99
N ASP A 110 -7.83 -5.14 0.01
CA ASP A 110 -7.66 -6.60 0.06
C ASP A 110 -8.52 -7.27 1.13
N ARG A 111 -9.37 -6.49 1.83
CA ARG A 111 -10.23 -7.03 2.89
C ARG A 111 -11.33 -7.91 2.30
N GLU A 112 -11.49 -9.08 2.90
CA GLU A 112 -12.51 -10.07 2.51
C GLU A 112 -13.95 -9.56 2.72
N GLU A 113 -14.14 -8.52 3.53
CA GLU A 113 -15.43 -7.93 3.86
C GLU A 113 -16.13 -7.25 2.66
N ASP A 114 -15.38 -6.87 1.61
CA ASP A 114 -15.95 -6.27 0.39
C ASP A 114 -16.53 -7.31 -0.60
N ILE A 115 -16.46 -8.61 -0.29
CA ILE A 115 -16.89 -9.71 -1.18
C ILE A 115 -18.41 -9.96 -1.11
N GLU A 116 -19.18 -9.17 -0.35
CA GLU A 116 -20.66 -9.29 -0.34
C GLU A 116 -21.33 -8.95 -1.70
N MET A 117 -20.61 -8.35 -2.65
CA MET A 117 -21.09 -8.14 -4.03
C MET A 117 -20.76 -9.32 -4.96
N ASP A 118 -21.69 -9.63 -5.86
CA ASP A 118 -21.47 -10.57 -6.97
C ASP A 118 -20.20 -10.19 -7.76
N SER A 119 -19.24 -11.11 -7.82
CA SER A 119 -17.94 -10.91 -8.46
C SER A 119 -18.07 -10.55 -9.94
N LEU A 120 -19.11 -11.05 -10.60
CA LEU A 120 -19.44 -10.69 -11.98
C LEU A 120 -19.83 -9.22 -12.10
N ALA A 121 -20.71 -8.72 -11.22
CA ALA A 121 -21.16 -7.33 -11.24
C ALA A 121 -20.02 -6.34 -10.97
N LEU A 122 -19.10 -6.66 -10.05
CA LEU A 122 -17.89 -5.87 -9.81
C LEU A 122 -16.98 -5.83 -11.06
N PHE A 123 -16.86 -6.94 -11.77
CA PHE A 123 -16.04 -7.03 -12.98
C PHE A 123 -16.64 -6.22 -14.13
N GLU A 124 -17.94 -6.31 -14.34
CA GLU A 124 -18.65 -5.54 -15.36
C GLU A 124 -18.58 -4.02 -15.09
N ARG A 125 -18.62 -3.60 -13.81
CA ARG A 125 -18.37 -2.20 -13.43
C ARG A 125 -16.93 -1.77 -13.74
N LYS A 126 -15.94 -2.58 -13.39
CA LYS A 126 -14.51 -2.29 -13.65
C LYS A 126 -14.20 -2.21 -15.15
N LEU A 127 -14.83 -3.06 -15.96
CA LEU A 127 -14.71 -3.02 -17.42
C LEU A 127 -15.55 -1.92 -18.08
N GLY A 128 -16.38 -1.20 -17.32
CA GLY A 128 -17.27 -0.16 -17.83
C GLY A 128 -18.42 -0.70 -18.69
N ILE A 129 -18.78 -1.98 -18.55
CA ILE A 129 -19.89 -2.64 -19.25
C ILE A 129 -21.22 -2.30 -18.55
N MET A 130 -21.22 -2.26 -17.22
CA MET A 130 -22.36 -1.77 -16.43
C MET A 130 -22.25 -0.26 -16.21
N LYS A 131 -23.37 0.44 -16.39
CA LYS A 131 -23.47 1.87 -16.11
C LYS A 131 -23.79 2.08 -14.63
N GLU A 132 -23.02 2.94 -13.96
CA GLU A 132 -23.31 3.40 -12.60
C GLU A 132 -24.63 4.19 -12.64
N ASN A 133 -25.65 3.68 -11.95
CA ASN A 133 -26.95 4.35 -11.75
C ASN A 133 -26.96 5.05 -10.40
#